data_AF-E4XXL2-F1
#
_entry.id   AF-E4XXL2-F1
#
_cell.length_a   1.000
_cell.length_b   1.000
_cell.length_c   1.000
_cell.angle_alpha   90.00
_cell.angle_beta   90.00
_cell.angle_gamma   90.00
#
_symmetry.space_group_name_H-M   'P 1'
#
loop_
_entity.id
_entity.type
_entity.pdbx_description
1 polymer ?
#
loop_
_entity_poly.entity_id
_entity_poly.type
_entity_poly.pdbx_seq_one_letter_code
_entity_poly.pdbx_strand_id
1 'polypeptide(L)'
;MSSRSSTPAYSESELTNTTPASFQSRIDDSQISKAAMNELIAQQVQPLWNALGDAMKERAEMKLRIDALEASQKTLKNQVENFDLNNAQLVDRVEKMETENAQLKQMLNEMEISGQIKRLKKLHKSERKEWKREKQIMEKKMEALELNLGKQIEKKQDLSELELLAMLKKEMGEIGGAGHFFGNDKNPTFGGVRNRINEMELSKVLRLLELGEKKINLKFINLTIGRSLSLDGRSSSRVLMNVMEMENISISGFLIKKE
;
A
#
# COMPACT_ATOMS: atom_id res chain seq x y z
N MET A 1 -74.88 -3.84 -23.51
CA MET A 1 -75.69 -3.35 -24.65
C MET A 1 -75.08 -3.88 -25.94
N SER A 2 -75.91 -4.08 -26.96
CA SER A 2 -75.63 -4.66 -28.29
C SER A 2 -75.44 -6.18 -28.34
N SER A 3 -76.11 -6.95 -29.21
CA SER A 3 -77.40 -6.86 -29.91
C SER A 3 -77.54 -8.22 -30.61
N ARG A 4 -78.68 -8.89 -30.43
CA ARG A 4 -79.07 -10.10 -31.17
C ARG A 4 -78.91 -9.91 -32.68
N SER A 5 -78.49 -10.96 -33.37
CA SER A 5 -78.87 -11.23 -34.75
C SER A 5 -79.20 -12.71 -34.88
N SER A 6 -80.49 -13.00 -34.91
CA SER A 6 -81.06 -14.31 -35.26
C SER A 6 -81.17 -14.41 -36.78
N THR A 7 -80.64 -15.47 -37.37
CA THR A 7 -80.84 -15.84 -38.77
C THR A 7 -81.57 -17.19 -38.83
N PRO A 8 -82.37 -17.45 -39.89
CA PRO A 8 -83.65 -18.14 -39.81
C PRO A 8 -83.51 -19.64 -40.07
N ALA A 9 -84.45 -20.41 -39.50
CA ALA A 9 -84.68 -21.80 -39.85
C ALA A 9 -85.22 -21.88 -41.30
N TYR A 10 -84.39 -22.42 -42.19
CA TYR A 10 -84.79 -22.71 -43.57
C TYR A 10 -85.68 -23.96 -43.55
N SER A 11 -86.93 -23.79 -44.01
CA SER A 11 -87.89 -24.88 -44.16
C SER A 11 -87.51 -25.74 -45.36
N GLU A 12 -87.30 -27.04 -45.14
CA GLU A 12 -87.20 -28.05 -46.19
C GLU A 12 -88.59 -28.25 -46.81
N SER A 13 -88.86 -27.55 -47.89
CA SER A 13 -90.04 -27.78 -48.73
C SER A 13 -89.80 -28.98 -49.64
N GLU A 14 -90.73 -29.92 -49.54
CA GLU A 14 -91.02 -31.08 -50.37
C GLU A 14 -90.53 -30.97 -51.84
N LEU A 15 -89.42 -31.65 -52.15
CA LEU A 15 -89.05 -32.01 -53.52
C LEU A 15 -89.85 -33.27 -53.92
N THR A 16 -91.04 -33.02 -54.45
CA THR A 16 -91.83 -34.07 -55.12
C THR A 16 -91.12 -34.47 -56.41
N ASN A 17 -90.68 -35.73 -56.46
CA ASN A 17 -90.21 -36.40 -57.66
C ASN A 17 -91.36 -36.51 -58.69
N THR A 18 -91.52 -35.49 -59.52
CA THR A 18 -92.32 -35.58 -60.74
C THR A 18 -91.38 -35.53 -61.93
N THR A 19 -90.93 -36.71 -62.36
CA THR A 19 -90.29 -36.88 -63.68
C THR A 19 -91.31 -36.51 -64.75
N PRO A 20 -91.10 -35.47 -65.58
CA PRO A 20 -92.03 -35.13 -66.64
C PRO A 20 -92.04 -36.25 -67.67
N ALA A 21 -93.21 -36.87 -67.89
CA ALA A 21 -93.43 -37.97 -68.83
C ALA A 21 -93.43 -37.53 -70.32
N SER A 22 -92.61 -36.54 -70.69
CA SER A 22 -92.55 -36.01 -72.06
C SER A 22 -91.12 -35.95 -72.61
N PHE A 23 -90.44 -37.09 -72.58
CA PHE A 23 -89.31 -37.39 -73.49
C PHE A 23 -89.54 -38.74 -74.16
N GLN A 24 -90.64 -38.85 -74.91
CA GLN A 24 -90.76 -39.87 -75.96
C GLN A 24 -90.09 -39.31 -77.21
N SER A 25 -88.84 -39.70 -77.42
CA SER A 25 -88.10 -39.41 -78.64
C SER A 25 -88.82 -40.07 -79.83
N ARG A 26 -89.40 -39.26 -80.71
CA ARG A 26 -89.64 -39.67 -82.11
C ARG A 26 -88.28 -39.86 -82.75
N ILE A 27 -87.92 -41.10 -83.06
CA ILE A 27 -86.77 -41.44 -83.89
C ILE A 27 -87.35 -41.69 -85.28
N ASP A 28 -87.30 -40.66 -86.12
CA ASP A 28 -87.47 -40.79 -87.57
C ASP A 28 -86.10 -41.07 -88.20
N ASP A 29 -86.16 -41.90 -89.26
CA ASP A 29 -85.06 -42.50 -90.01
C ASP A 29 -83.99 -41.52 -90.52
N SER A 30 -82.91 -41.37 -89.74
CA SER A 30 -81.60 -40.94 -90.24
C SER A 30 -80.63 -42.10 -90.04
N GLN A 31 -80.19 -42.72 -91.13
CA GLN A 31 -79.18 -43.80 -91.18
C GLN A 31 -77.77 -43.33 -90.77
N ILE A 32 -77.63 -42.66 -89.63
CA ILE A 32 -76.37 -42.64 -88.90
C ILE A 32 -76.40 -43.90 -88.05
N SER A 33 -75.61 -44.90 -88.46
CA SER A 33 -75.45 -46.15 -87.70
C SER A 33 -75.24 -45.83 -86.22
N LYS A 34 -75.99 -46.50 -85.33
CA LYS A 34 -75.82 -46.43 -83.86
C LYS A 34 -74.33 -46.55 -83.44
N ALA A 35 -73.52 -47.24 -84.23
CA ALA A 35 -72.07 -47.32 -84.05
C ALA A 35 -71.34 -45.98 -84.25
N ALA A 36 -71.67 -45.21 -85.30
CA ALA A 36 -71.06 -43.90 -85.56
C ALA A 36 -71.39 -42.87 -84.46
N MET A 37 -72.60 -42.94 -83.90
CA MET A 37 -72.98 -42.10 -82.75
C MET A 37 -72.21 -42.48 -81.49
N ASN A 38 -72.05 -43.78 -81.22
CA ASN A 38 -71.24 -44.27 -80.10
C ASN A 38 -69.75 -43.91 -80.26
N GLU A 39 -69.22 -43.96 -81.49
CA GLU A 39 -67.86 -43.57 -81.80
C GLU A 39 -67.64 -42.06 -81.60
N LEU A 40 -68.60 -41.23 -82.01
CA LEU A 40 -68.57 -39.79 -81.75
C LEU A 40 -68.61 -39.47 -80.25
N ILE A 41 -69.45 -40.18 -79.49
CA ILE A 41 -69.50 -40.07 -78.01
C ILE A 41 -68.16 -40.49 -77.40
N ALA A 42 -67.57 -41.59 -77.85
CA ALA A 42 -66.28 -42.06 -77.35
C ALA A 42 -65.13 -41.10 -77.69
N GLN A 43 -65.12 -40.52 -78.89
CA GLN A 43 -64.05 -39.61 -79.35
C GLN A 43 -64.17 -38.20 -78.77
N GLN A 44 -65.39 -37.66 -78.64
CA GLN A 44 -65.59 -36.26 -78.26
C GLN A 44 -66.12 -36.08 -76.83
N VAL A 45 -67.05 -36.93 -76.40
CA VAL A 45 -67.74 -36.74 -75.10
C VAL A 45 -66.95 -37.39 -73.96
N GLN A 46 -66.37 -38.57 -74.16
CA GLN A 46 -65.59 -39.25 -73.12
C GLN A 46 -64.37 -38.46 -72.62
N PRO A 47 -63.55 -37.84 -73.50
CA PRO A 47 -62.43 -37.02 -73.05
C PRO A 47 -62.87 -35.81 -72.24
N LEU A 48 -64.01 -35.20 -72.57
CA LEU A 48 -64.58 -34.08 -71.82
C LEU A 48 -65.02 -34.49 -70.42
N TRP A 49 -65.65 -35.67 -70.25
CA TRP A 49 -66.01 -36.19 -68.93
C TRP A 49 -64.80 -36.51 -68.07
N ASN A 50 -63.76 -37.12 -68.67
CA ASN A 50 -62.52 -37.40 -67.97
C ASN A 50 -61.84 -36.09 -67.52
N ALA A 51 -61.71 -35.11 -68.42
CA ALA A 51 -61.15 -33.80 -68.12
C ALA A 51 -61.94 -33.05 -67.04
N LEU A 52 -63.28 -33.12 -67.07
CA LEU A 52 -64.13 -32.54 -66.04
C LEU A 52 -63.93 -33.24 -64.69
N GLY A 53 -63.85 -34.57 -64.68
CA GLY A 53 -63.59 -35.36 -63.48
C GLY A 53 -62.24 -35.03 -62.84
N ASP A 54 -61.19 -34.89 -63.65
CA ASP A 54 -59.86 -34.52 -63.19
C ASP A 54 -59.83 -33.07 -62.68
N ALA A 55 -60.47 -32.13 -63.38
CA ALA A 55 -60.60 -30.74 -62.92
C ALA A 55 -61.36 -30.64 -61.58
N MET A 56 -62.39 -31.48 -61.36
CA MET A 56 -63.10 -31.53 -60.08
C MET A 56 -62.23 -32.07 -58.95
N LYS A 57 -61.39 -33.09 -59.21
CA LYS A 57 -60.43 -33.61 -58.23
C LYS A 57 -59.39 -32.55 -57.87
N GLU A 58 -58.79 -31.90 -58.87
CA GLU A 58 -57.82 -30.82 -58.66
C GLU A 58 -58.44 -29.67 -57.86
N ARG A 59 -59.68 -29.30 -58.16
CA ARG A 59 -60.41 -28.27 -57.40
C ARG A 59 -60.61 -28.68 -55.93
N ALA A 60 -60.96 -29.93 -55.66
CA ALA A 60 -61.12 -30.43 -54.30
C ALA A 60 -59.78 -30.42 -53.53
N GLU A 61 -58.69 -30.85 -54.17
CA GLU A 61 -57.35 -30.81 -53.59
C GLU A 61 -56.87 -29.38 -53.31
N MET A 62 -57.07 -28.46 -54.26
CA MET A 62 -56.76 -27.04 -54.06
C MET A 62 -57.55 -26.46 -52.90
N LYS A 63 -58.83 -26.83 -52.75
CA LYS A 63 -59.66 -26.37 -51.64
C LYS A 63 -59.12 -26.86 -50.29
N LEU A 64 -58.73 -28.14 -50.19
CA LEU A 64 -58.09 -28.68 -48.99
C LEU A 64 -56.77 -27.97 -48.65
N ARG A 65 -55.96 -27.64 -49.66
CA ARG A 65 -54.71 -26.88 -49.45
C ARG A 65 -54.97 -25.46 -48.98
N ILE A 66 -55.98 -24.78 -49.53
CA ILE A 66 -56.38 -23.44 -49.09
C ILE A 66 -56.81 -23.48 -47.63
N ASP A 67 -57.67 -24.41 -47.25
CA ASP A 67 -58.19 -24.52 -45.88
C ASP A 67 -57.04 -24.84 -44.88
N ALA A 68 -56.09 -25.70 -45.28
CA ALA A 68 -54.90 -25.99 -44.48
C ALA A 68 -53.98 -24.75 -44.32
N LEU A 69 -53.78 -23.98 -45.40
CA LEU A 69 -53.00 -22.75 -45.36
C LEU A 69 -53.66 -21.70 -44.46
N GLU A 70 -54.98 -21.52 -44.55
CA GLU A 70 -55.74 -20.61 -43.68
C GLU A 70 -55.62 -20.99 -42.19
N ALA A 71 -55.71 -22.28 -41.87
CA ALA A 71 -55.52 -22.77 -40.49
C ALA A 71 -54.08 -22.51 -39.99
N SER A 72 -53.07 -22.74 -40.83
CA SER A 72 -51.67 -22.47 -40.49
C SER A 72 -51.41 -20.97 -40.29
N GLN A 73 -51.99 -20.12 -41.13
CA GLN A 73 -51.88 -18.67 -41.03
C GLN A 73 -52.49 -18.15 -39.73
N LYS A 74 -53.67 -18.67 -39.35
CA LYS A 74 -54.31 -18.31 -38.07
C LYS A 74 -53.46 -18.73 -36.88
N THR A 75 -52.85 -19.91 -36.94
CA THR A 75 -51.96 -20.41 -35.89
C THR A 75 -50.71 -19.54 -35.76
N LEU A 76 -50.07 -19.21 -36.88
CA LEU A 76 -48.88 -18.36 -36.91
C LEU A 76 -49.20 -16.95 -36.40
N LYS A 77 -50.36 -16.40 -36.77
CA LYS A 77 -50.82 -15.10 -36.27
C LYS A 77 -50.94 -15.09 -34.74
N ASN A 78 -51.58 -16.11 -34.17
CA ASN A 78 -51.70 -16.24 -32.71
C ASN A 78 -50.33 -16.38 -32.03
N GLN A 79 -49.38 -17.08 -32.66
CA GLN A 79 -48.01 -17.19 -32.15
C GLN A 79 -47.30 -15.84 -32.15
N VAL A 80 -47.39 -15.07 -33.23
CA VAL A 80 -46.81 -13.73 -33.33
C VAL A 80 -47.40 -12.80 -32.27
N GLU A 81 -48.72 -12.79 -32.11
CA GLU A 81 -49.38 -11.97 -31.08
C GLU A 81 -48.90 -12.33 -29.65
N ASN A 82 -48.71 -13.63 -29.37
CA ASN A 82 -48.13 -14.08 -28.10
C ASN A 82 -46.66 -13.65 -27.91
N PHE A 83 -45.87 -13.68 -28.98
CA PHE A 83 -44.48 -13.20 -28.94
C PHE A 83 -44.42 -11.69 -28.69
N ASP A 84 -45.28 -10.91 -29.34
CA ASP A 84 -45.36 -9.45 -29.15
C ASP A 84 -45.73 -9.11 -27.71
N LEU A 85 -46.70 -9.83 -27.12
CA LEU A 85 -47.08 -9.66 -25.73
C LEU A 85 -45.93 -9.99 -24.77
N ASN A 86 -45.22 -11.09 -25.00
CA ASN A 86 -44.09 -11.49 -24.15
C ASN A 86 -42.91 -10.49 -24.29
N ASN A 87 -42.64 -10.01 -25.51
CA ASN A 87 -41.62 -8.99 -25.73
C ASN A 87 -41.96 -7.69 -24.99
N ALA A 88 -43.21 -7.22 -25.04
CA ALA A 88 -43.64 -6.04 -24.30
C ALA A 88 -43.39 -6.22 -22.79
N GLN A 89 -43.74 -7.38 -22.23
CA GLN A 89 -43.49 -7.70 -20.82
C GLN A 89 -42.00 -7.75 -20.47
N LEU A 90 -41.15 -8.27 -21.36
CA LEU A 90 -39.70 -8.30 -21.16
C LEU A 90 -39.10 -6.89 -21.17
N VAL A 91 -39.56 -6.03 -22.08
CA VAL A 91 -39.14 -4.63 -22.16
C VAL A 91 -39.48 -3.91 -20.85
N ASP A 92 -40.73 -4.01 -20.37
CA ASP A 92 -41.14 -3.38 -19.10
C ASP A 92 -40.29 -3.85 -17.91
N ARG A 93 -39.94 -5.15 -17.87
CA ARG A 93 -39.08 -5.69 -16.82
C ARG A 93 -37.65 -5.18 -16.91
N VAL A 94 -37.11 -5.03 -18.11
CA VAL A 94 -35.77 -4.48 -18.33
C VAL A 94 -35.72 -3.01 -17.90
N GLU A 95 -36.68 -2.20 -18.33
CA GLU A 95 -36.76 -0.79 -17.93
C GLU A 95 -36.87 -0.65 -16.40
N LYS A 96 -37.69 -1.48 -15.75
CA LYS A 96 -37.78 -1.52 -14.29
C LYS A 96 -36.43 -1.86 -13.65
N MET A 97 -35.74 -2.90 -14.12
CA MET A 97 -34.42 -3.25 -13.59
C MET A 97 -33.38 -2.15 -13.81
N GLU A 98 -33.43 -1.44 -14.94
CA GLU A 98 -32.53 -0.32 -15.21
C GLU A 98 -32.74 0.84 -14.24
N THR A 99 -34.01 1.17 -13.93
CA THR A 99 -34.32 2.21 -12.94
C THR A 99 -33.88 1.81 -11.52
N GLU A 100 -34.13 0.58 -11.09
CA GLU A 100 -33.67 0.06 -9.80
C GLU A 100 -32.13 0.06 -9.70
N ASN A 101 -31.44 -0.32 -10.77
CA ASN A 101 -29.98 -0.31 -10.82
C ASN A 101 -29.41 1.12 -10.75
N ALA A 102 -30.06 2.08 -11.40
CA ALA A 102 -29.70 3.49 -11.26
C ALA A 102 -29.86 4.01 -9.83
N GLN A 103 -30.97 3.65 -9.16
CA GLN A 103 -31.22 4.00 -7.76
C GLN A 103 -30.19 3.37 -6.82
N LEU A 104 -29.86 2.08 -6.99
CA LEU A 104 -28.84 1.41 -6.19
C LEU A 104 -27.46 2.06 -6.35
N LYS A 105 -27.09 2.48 -7.58
CA LYS A 105 -25.84 3.23 -7.81
C LYS A 105 -25.83 4.58 -7.10
N GLN A 106 -26.96 5.28 -7.11
CA GLN A 106 -27.10 6.54 -6.38
C GLN A 106 -26.96 6.32 -4.86
N MET A 107 -27.70 5.36 -4.30
CA MET A 107 -27.61 5.00 -2.89
C MET A 107 -26.20 4.55 -2.48
N LEU A 108 -25.47 3.83 -3.33
CA LEU A 108 -24.09 3.43 -3.06
C LEU A 108 -23.14 4.64 -2.98
N ASN A 109 -23.33 5.62 -3.86
CA ASN A 109 -22.56 6.87 -3.84
C ASN A 109 -22.90 7.75 -2.64
N GLU A 110 -24.19 7.84 -2.32
CA GLU A 110 -24.73 8.57 -1.17
C GLU A 110 -24.42 7.88 0.16
N MET A 111 -24.21 6.55 0.13
CA MET A 111 -24.01 5.77 1.34
C MET A 111 -22.89 6.41 2.15
N GLU A 112 -23.30 6.86 3.33
CA GLU A 112 -22.59 7.80 4.17
C GLU A 112 -21.17 7.34 4.50
N ILE A 113 -20.92 6.04 4.39
CA ILE A 113 -19.63 5.38 4.50
C ILE A 113 -18.58 6.01 3.57
N SER A 114 -18.91 6.32 2.31
CA SER A 114 -17.96 6.94 1.39
C SER A 114 -17.59 8.37 1.83
N GLY A 115 -18.57 9.12 2.33
CA GLY A 115 -18.39 10.46 2.88
C GLY A 115 -17.64 10.46 4.22
N GLN A 116 -17.95 9.52 5.11
CA GLN A 116 -17.27 9.31 6.39
C GLN A 116 -15.82 8.86 6.18
N ILE A 117 -15.55 7.92 5.28
CA ILE A 117 -14.18 7.51 4.91
C ILE A 117 -13.39 8.69 4.32
N LYS A 118 -13.99 9.51 3.46
CA LYS A 118 -13.34 10.72 2.92
C LYS A 118 -12.98 11.71 4.04
N ARG A 119 -13.90 11.95 4.98
CA ARG A 119 -13.67 12.82 6.15
C ARG A 119 -12.57 12.27 7.06
N LEU A 120 -12.60 10.97 7.38
CA LEU A 120 -11.56 10.30 8.18
C LEU A 120 -10.18 10.36 7.51
N LYS A 121 -10.10 10.11 6.20
CA LYS A 121 -8.83 10.23 5.45
C LYS A 121 -8.26 11.65 5.51
N LYS A 122 -9.11 12.67 5.45
CA LYS A 122 -8.69 14.08 5.59
C LYS A 122 -8.18 14.36 7.01
N LEU A 123 -8.88 13.88 8.03
CA LEU A 123 -8.52 14.02 9.44
C LEU A 123 -7.18 13.35 9.78
N HIS A 124 -7.00 12.07 9.41
CA HIS A 124 -5.73 11.36 9.60
C HIS A 124 -4.55 12.05 8.89
N LYS A 125 -4.78 12.69 7.73
CA LYS A 125 -3.74 13.42 7.00
C LYS A 125 -3.31 14.69 7.75
N SER A 126 -4.24 15.38 8.42
CA SER A 126 -3.90 16.53 9.28
C SER A 126 -3.15 16.07 10.54
N GLU A 127 -3.63 15.04 11.24
CA GLU A 127 -3.00 14.51 12.46
C GLU A 127 -1.57 14.04 12.19
N ARG A 128 -1.33 13.32 11.08
CA ARG A 128 0.04 12.92 10.70
C ARG A 128 0.97 14.11 10.44
N LYS A 129 0.44 15.24 9.96
CA LYS A 129 1.24 16.46 9.76
C LYS A 129 1.56 17.13 11.09
N GLU A 130 0.60 17.14 12.01
CA GLU A 130 0.76 17.69 13.35
C GLU A 130 1.77 16.87 14.15
N TRP A 131 1.63 15.55 14.19
CA TRP A 131 2.57 14.67 14.88
C TRP A 131 4.01 14.79 14.34
N LYS A 132 4.17 15.00 13.02
CA LYS A 132 5.49 15.29 12.43
C LYS A 132 6.08 16.61 12.94
N ARG A 133 5.27 17.66 13.09
CA ARG A 133 5.73 18.94 13.64
C ARG A 133 6.08 18.82 15.12
N GLU A 134 5.22 18.17 15.90
CA GLU A 134 5.47 17.93 17.33
C GLU A 134 6.74 17.12 17.55
N LYS A 135 6.96 16.07 16.75
CA LYS A 135 8.20 15.29 16.78
C LYS A 135 9.43 16.17 16.55
N GLN A 136 9.41 17.02 15.52
CA GLN A 136 10.51 17.95 15.24
C GLN A 136 10.73 18.97 16.37
N ILE A 137 9.66 19.43 17.02
CA ILE A 137 9.75 20.35 18.15
C ILE A 137 10.38 19.64 19.36
N MET A 138 9.98 18.41 19.65
CA MET A 138 10.55 17.63 20.75
C MET A 138 12.01 17.29 20.51
N GLU A 139 12.38 16.92 19.28
CA GLU A 139 13.76 16.62 18.89
C GLU A 139 14.68 17.82 19.12
N LYS A 140 14.28 19.02 18.65
CA LYS A 140 15.00 20.27 18.92
C LYS A 140 15.10 20.60 20.42
N LYS A 141 14.05 20.33 21.20
CA LYS A 141 14.07 20.53 22.65
C LYS A 141 15.04 19.57 23.33
N MET A 142 15.10 18.33 22.88
CA MET A 142 16.00 17.30 23.40
C MET A 142 17.46 17.68 23.12
N GLU A 143 17.78 18.05 21.88
CA GLU A 143 19.12 18.54 21.50
C GLU A 143 19.55 19.75 22.35
N ALA A 144 18.65 20.71 22.58
CA ALA A 144 18.95 21.87 23.41
C ALA A 144 19.20 21.51 24.88
N LEU A 145 18.47 20.54 25.42
CA LEU A 145 18.68 20.05 26.79
C LEU A 145 19.99 19.29 26.93
N GLU A 146 20.33 18.43 25.97
CA GLU A 146 21.61 17.69 25.93
C GLU A 146 22.79 18.65 25.89
N LEU A 147 22.73 19.70 25.05
CA LEU A 147 23.78 20.71 24.96
C LEU A 147 23.94 21.51 26.26
N ASN A 148 22.83 21.83 26.94
CA ASN A 148 22.88 22.50 28.24
C ASN A 148 23.47 21.58 29.33
N LEU A 149 23.05 20.32 29.36
CA LEU A 149 23.56 19.33 30.32
C LEU A 149 25.07 19.09 30.13
N GLY A 150 25.52 18.94 28.88
CA GLY A 150 26.94 18.82 28.55
C GLY A 150 27.76 20.00 29.08
N LYS A 151 27.29 21.24 28.86
CA LYS A 151 27.93 22.45 29.41
C LYS A 151 27.96 22.49 30.94
N GLN A 152 26.95 21.94 31.62
CA GLN A 152 26.94 21.88 33.09
C GLN A 152 27.91 20.82 33.62
N ILE A 153 28.03 19.68 32.94
CA ILE A 153 28.98 18.63 33.30
C ILE A 153 30.41 19.14 33.13
N GLU A 154 30.72 19.78 32.01
CA GLU A 154 32.03 20.40 31.74
C GLU A 154 32.41 21.41 32.84
N LYS A 155 31.50 22.34 33.18
CA LYS A 155 31.72 23.29 34.28
C LYS A 155 31.95 22.61 35.64
N LYS A 156 31.25 21.51 35.93
CA LYS A 156 31.44 20.77 37.19
C LYS A 156 32.77 20.02 37.22
N GLN A 157 33.21 19.49 36.08
CA GLN A 157 34.53 18.88 35.95
C GLN A 157 35.63 19.92 36.18
N ASP A 158 35.54 21.08 35.53
CA ASP A 158 36.48 22.19 35.73
C ASP A 158 36.58 22.62 37.21
N LEU A 159 35.43 22.74 37.89
CA LEU A 159 35.37 23.07 39.32
C LEU A 159 36.00 21.98 40.19
N SER A 160 35.71 20.71 39.92
CA SER A 160 36.27 19.59 40.67
C SER A 160 37.79 19.47 40.48
N GLU A 161 38.28 19.74 39.27
CA GLU A 161 39.72 19.78 38.97
C GLU A 161 40.41 20.94 39.72
N LEU A 162 39.77 22.12 39.77
CA LEU A 162 40.26 23.27 40.54
C LEU A 162 40.30 22.99 42.06
N GLU A 163 39.26 22.36 42.61
CA GLU A 163 39.22 21.98 44.04
C GLU A 163 40.29 20.94 44.38
N LEU A 164 40.48 19.93 43.52
CA LEU A 164 41.52 18.93 43.68
C LEU A 164 42.92 19.55 43.63
N LEU A 165 43.15 20.48 42.69
CA LEU A 165 44.39 21.25 42.59
C LEU A 165 44.64 22.05 43.88
N ALA A 166 43.61 22.72 44.43
CA ALA A 166 43.73 23.49 45.65
C ALA A 166 44.04 22.62 46.88
N MET A 167 43.41 21.45 46.99
CA MET A 167 43.69 20.49 48.07
C MET A 167 45.13 19.96 48.00
N LEU A 168 45.59 19.55 46.81
CA LEU A 168 46.96 19.08 46.62
C LEU A 168 47.99 20.17 46.92
N LYS A 169 47.74 21.42 46.52
CA LYS A 169 48.60 22.56 46.89
C LYS A 169 48.66 22.77 48.40
N LYS A 170 47.52 22.71 49.09
CA LYS A 170 47.49 22.87 50.55
C LYS A 170 48.25 21.75 51.27
N GLU A 171 48.09 20.50 50.80
CA GLU A 171 48.78 19.34 51.36
C GLU A 171 50.30 19.41 51.15
N MET A 172 50.74 19.89 49.98
CA MET A 172 52.15 20.00 49.61
C MET A 172 52.81 21.34 50.02
N GLY A 173 52.05 22.27 50.61
CA GLY A 173 52.48 23.64 50.93
C GLY A 173 52.45 24.60 49.72
N GLU A 174 52.50 25.92 49.98
CA GLU A 174 52.30 27.00 48.99
C GLU A 174 53.21 26.95 47.74
N ILE A 175 54.26 26.13 47.73
CA ILE A 175 55.21 25.96 46.61
C ILE A 175 55.27 24.49 46.12
N GLY A 176 54.25 23.67 46.38
CA GLY A 176 54.16 22.30 45.86
C GLY A 176 55.39 21.44 46.18
N GLY A 177 55.97 21.63 47.36
CA GLY A 177 57.33 21.23 47.70
C GLY A 177 57.47 19.72 47.84
N ALA A 178 57.58 19.01 46.73
CA ALA A 178 57.97 17.62 46.75
C ALA A 178 59.50 17.53 46.84
N GLY A 179 59.97 17.01 47.96
CA GLY A 179 61.37 16.76 48.18
C GLY A 179 62.13 17.81 48.98
N HIS A 180 61.49 18.76 49.69
CA HIS A 180 62.17 19.50 50.77
C HIS A 180 61.32 19.78 52.02
N PHE A 181 61.97 19.50 53.15
CA PHE A 181 61.45 19.48 54.51
C PHE A 181 61.10 20.89 55.00
N PHE A 182 59.93 21.03 55.62
CA PHE A 182 59.74 22.03 56.67
C PHE A 182 60.69 21.66 57.84
N GLY A 183 61.96 22.08 57.79
CA GLY A 183 62.98 21.69 58.78
C GLY A 183 64.44 22.02 58.41
N ASN A 184 65.38 21.52 59.23
CA ASN A 184 66.81 21.81 59.19
C ASN A 184 67.52 21.19 57.95
N ASP A 185 67.62 21.95 56.84
CA ASP A 185 68.27 21.58 55.56
C ASP A 185 69.81 21.53 55.61
N LYS A 186 70.37 21.09 56.75
CA LYS A 186 71.80 20.80 56.80
C LYS A 186 72.08 19.54 55.96
N ASN A 187 73.29 19.43 55.42
CA ASN A 187 73.75 18.18 54.84
C ASN A 187 73.57 17.05 55.88
N PRO A 188 73.20 15.82 55.51
CA PRO A 188 73.27 14.65 56.39
C PRO A 188 74.58 14.58 57.21
N THR A 189 75.70 14.97 56.60
CA THR A 189 77.00 15.02 57.27
C THR A 189 77.16 16.14 58.31
N PHE A 190 76.29 17.15 58.29
CA PHE A 190 76.24 18.26 59.25
C PHE A 190 74.98 18.20 60.14
N GLY A 191 74.42 16.99 60.32
CA GLY A 191 73.30 16.75 61.23
C GLY A 191 71.94 17.19 60.67
N GLY A 192 71.80 17.35 59.36
CA GLY A 192 70.48 17.51 58.73
C GLY A 192 69.87 16.17 58.32
N VAL A 193 68.57 16.16 58.03
CA VAL A 193 67.84 14.97 57.61
C VAL A 193 67.28 15.24 56.21
N ARG A 194 67.84 14.57 55.20
CA ARG A 194 67.32 14.61 53.82
C ARG A 194 66.57 13.32 53.53
N ASN A 195 65.23 13.35 53.55
CA ASN A 195 64.47 12.19 53.05
C ASN A 195 64.34 12.28 51.53
N ARG A 196 64.44 11.14 50.86
CA ARG A 196 64.16 11.01 49.44
C ARG A 196 62.67 11.18 49.21
N ILE A 197 62.29 11.75 48.07
CA ILE A 197 60.89 11.72 47.62
C ILE A 197 60.45 10.26 47.52
N ASN A 198 59.36 9.91 48.20
CA ASN A 198 58.79 8.58 48.07
C ASN A 198 57.85 8.52 46.84
N GLU A 199 57.46 7.31 46.43
CA GLU A 199 56.60 7.10 45.26
C GLU A 199 55.25 7.83 45.37
N MET A 200 54.72 7.94 46.60
CA MET A 200 53.44 8.61 46.87
C MET A 200 53.53 10.13 46.67
N GLU A 201 54.63 10.75 47.09
CA GLU A 201 54.92 12.17 46.88
C GLU A 201 55.18 12.46 45.40
N LEU A 202 55.90 11.58 44.69
CA LEU A 202 56.11 11.69 43.25
C LEU A 202 54.78 11.63 42.49
N SER A 203 53.88 10.72 42.88
CA SER A 203 52.54 10.62 42.29
C SER A 203 51.73 11.92 42.47
N LYS A 204 51.83 12.59 43.63
CA LYS A 204 51.18 13.89 43.86
C LYS A 204 51.72 15.00 42.95
N VAL A 205 53.04 15.04 42.70
CA VAL A 205 53.66 16.00 41.77
C VAL A 205 53.19 15.79 40.35
N LEU A 206 53.20 14.54 39.88
CA LEU A 206 52.72 14.20 38.54
C LEU A 206 51.25 14.61 38.38
N ARG A 207 50.43 14.37 39.40
CA ARG A 207 49.02 14.79 39.42
C ARG A 207 48.83 16.31 39.42
N LEU A 208 49.71 17.08 40.08
CA LEU A 208 49.70 18.55 39.99
C LEU A 208 50.04 19.04 38.57
N LEU A 209 51.01 18.41 37.90
CA LEU A 209 51.38 18.72 36.52
C LEU A 209 50.26 18.37 35.53
N GLU A 210 49.60 17.23 35.71
CA GLU A 210 48.42 16.83 34.93
C GLU A 210 47.26 17.83 35.08
N LEU A 211 47.06 18.37 36.30
CA LEU A 211 46.09 19.44 36.59
C LEU A 211 46.56 20.83 36.14
N GLY A 212 47.67 20.92 35.39
CA GLY A 212 48.13 22.15 34.75
C GLY A 212 49.00 23.07 35.61
N GLU A 213 49.50 22.60 36.76
CA GLU A 213 50.48 23.36 37.54
C GLU A 213 51.77 23.51 36.74
N LYS A 214 52.25 24.74 36.54
CA LYS A 214 53.44 25.03 35.72
C LYS A 214 54.70 25.26 36.54
N LYS A 215 54.57 25.38 37.86
CA LYS A 215 55.67 25.68 38.78
C LYS A 215 55.73 24.61 39.87
N ILE A 216 56.80 23.83 39.83
CA ILE A 216 57.13 22.84 40.87
C ILE A 216 58.54 23.10 41.36
N ASN A 217 58.77 22.94 42.66
CA ASN A 217 60.11 23.07 43.24
C ASN A 217 60.65 21.66 43.54
N LEU A 218 61.69 21.24 42.79
CA LEU A 218 62.33 19.94 42.96
C LEU A 218 63.83 20.15 43.20
N LYS A 219 64.40 19.47 44.20
CA LYS A 219 65.85 19.45 44.45
C LYS A 219 66.43 18.10 44.04
N PHE A 220 67.35 18.11 43.08
CA PHE A 220 68.02 16.91 42.59
C PHE A 220 69.36 16.68 43.30
N ILE A 221 69.71 15.43 43.59
CA ILE A 221 71.05 15.06 44.03
C ILE A 221 71.89 14.81 42.78
N ASN A 222 72.83 15.71 42.47
CA ASN A 222 73.82 15.46 41.43
C ASN A 222 74.98 14.63 42.00
N LEU A 223 75.12 13.39 41.53
CA LEU A 223 76.27 12.54 41.80
C LEU A 223 77.38 12.86 40.80
N THR A 224 78.37 13.65 41.22
CA THR A 224 79.56 13.89 40.40
C THR A 224 80.58 12.78 40.67
N ILE A 225 80.85 11.93 39.68
CA ILE A 225 81.85 10.87 39.79
C ILE A 225 83.24 11.47 39.56
N GLY A 226 83.92 11.86 40.63
CA GLY A 226 85.33 12.23 40.58
C GLY A 226 86.21 11.00 40.42
N ARG A 227 87.05 10.93 39.38
CA ARG A 227 88.15 9.97 39.31
C ARG A 227 89.40 10.63 39.88
N SER A 228 89.85 10.18 41.06
CA SER A 228 91.16 10.54 41.60
C SER A 228 92.19 9.46 41.24
N LEU A 229 93.26 9.85 40.56
CA LEU A 229 94.43 9.01 40.34
C LEU A 229 95.21 8.90 41.66
N SER A 230 95.37 7.69 42.21
CA SER A 230 96.29 7.47 43.33
C SER A 230 97.72 7.31 42.80
N LEU A 231 98.71 7.75 43.59
CA LEU A 231 100.14 7.79 43.23
C LEU A 231 100.79 6.40 43.12
N ASP A 232 100.06 5.34 43.46
CA ASP A 232 100.42 3.92 43.39
C ASP A 232 99.81 3.21 42.17
N GLY A 233 99.23 3.95 41.21
CA GLY A 233 98.78 3.42 39.91
C GLY A 233 97.46 2.62 39.96
N ARG A 234 96.80 2.54 41.12
CA ARG A 234 95.46 1.96 41.26
C ARG A 234 94.42 3.08 41.30
N SER A 235 93.69 3.26 40.19
CA SER A 235 92.59 4.23 40.12
C SER A 235 91.55 3.96 41.21
N SER A 236 91.52 4.80 42.23
CA SER A 236 90.52 4.75 43.29
C SER A 236 89.51 5.86 43.03
N SER A 237 88.32 5.47 42.54
CA SER A 237 87.22 6.40 42.32
C SER A 237 86.71 6.89 43.67
N ARG A 238 87.04 8.13 44.05
CA ARG A 238 86.40 8.82 45.16
C ARG A 238 85.21 9.63 44.64
N VAL A 239 84.01 9.21 45.03
CA VAL A 239 82.79 9.99 44.80
C VAL A 239 82.89 11.28 45.63
N LEU A 240 83.05 12.42 44.95
CA LEU A 240 82.99 13.73 45.58
C LEU A 240 81.58 14.30 45.35
N MET A 241 80.81 14.44 46.43
CA MET A 241 79.51 15.09 46.39
C MET A 241 79.70 16.61 46.53
N ASN A 242 79.54 17.33 45.42
CA ASN A 242 79.37 18.79 45.45
C ASN A 242 77.88 19.13 45.44
N VAL A 243 77.48 20.05 46.32
CA VAL A 243 76.12 20.61 46.41
C VAL A 243 76.14 21.93 45.64
N MET A 244 75.43 22.01 44.51
CA MET A 244 75.08 23.29 43.87
C MET A 244 73.68 23.70 44.34
N GLU A 245 73.51 24.98 44.62
CA GLU A 245 72.21 25.57 44.95
C GLU A 245 71.37 25.90 43.71
N MET A 246 70.06 25.92 43.96
CA MET A 246 68.88 26.11 43.13
C MET A 246 69.03 26.62 41.69
N GLU A 247 68.51 25.85 40.74
CA GLU A 247 67.93 26.40 39.51
C GLU A 247 66.41 26.18 39.54
N ASN A 248 65.65 27.27 39.36
CA ASN A 248 64.23 27.19 39.07
C ASN A 248 64.07 26.48 37.72
N ILE A 249 63.69 25.20 37.72
CA ILE A 249 63.39 24.50 36.48
C ILE A 249 62.03 25.00 35.99
N SER A 250 62.05 26.00 35.12
CA SER A 250 60.90 26.32 34.28
C SER A 250 60.84 25.28 33.17
N ILE A 251 59.95 24.30 33.31
CA ILE A 251 59.64 23.37 32.22
C ILE A 251 58.75 24.12 31.22
N SER A 252 59.36 24.97 30.40
CA SER A 252 58.72 25.51 29.21
C SER A 252 58.89 24.49 28.09
N GLY A 253 57.81 23.81 27.68
CA GLY A 253 57.83 23.04 26.43
C GLY A 253 57.23 21.62 26.42
N PHE A 254 56.38 21.21 27.36
CA PHE A 254 55.60 19.98 27.14
C PHE A 254 54.33 20.27 26.32
N LEU A 255 54.42 20.01 25.02
CA LEU A 255 53.25 19.76 24.18
C LEU A 255 52.67 18.41 24.59
N ILE A 256 51.66 18.43 25.45
CA ILE A 256 50.81 17.27 25.69
C ILE A 256 49.98 17.08 24.41
N LYS A 257 50.34 16.09 23.59
CA LYS A 257 49.45 15.60 22.54
C LYS A 257 48.24 14.97 23.24
N LYS A 258 47.08 15.62 23.12
CA LYS A 258 45.80 14.98 23.37
C LYS A 258 45.50 14.07 22.19
N GLU A 259 45.32 12.77 22.45
CA GLU A 259 44.61 11.86 21.54
C GLU A 259 43.10 12.10 21.62
#